data_AF-X1LP60-F1
#
_entry.id   AF-X1LP60-F1
#
_cell.length_a   1.000
_cell.length_b   1.000
_cell.length_c   1.000
_cell.angle_alpha   90.00
_cell.angle_beta   90.00
_cell.angle_gamma   90.00
#
_symmetry.space_group_name_H-M   'P 1'
#
loop_
_entity.id
_entity.type
_entity.pdbx_description
1 polymer ?
#
loop_
_entity_poly.entity_id
_entity_poly.type
_entity_poly.pdbx_seq_one_letter_code
_entity_poly.pdbx_strand_id
1 'polypeptide(L)'
;MSKLKDSPQYIRNLLLPRTKSPAGRRVWSIDLETVWLPFFTATNTMGDTAIPADALGSPIRLAYDKDGSVRFSKTGRPVSRVAKPISDSVTLIRQNFVANLQQYAEQVATERAEDYAKQIKQAGIAGKPIIAHDRAELDKAVQLQLEEAIREAQAEAQAEADKKAEKAEQTEPEKELVEAQ
;
A
#
# COMPACT_ATOMS: atom_id res chain seq x y z
N MET A 1 42.01 11.53 0.88
CA MET A 1 41.30 12.31 1.91
C MET A 1 39.91 12.66 1.39
N SER A 2 38.84 12.37 2.14
CA SER A 2 37.46 12.44 1.68
C SER A 2 36.99 13.88 1.45
N LYS A 3 36.59 14.20 0.21
CA LYS A 3 36.03 15.52 -0.22
C LYS A 3 34.70 15.88 0.46
N LEU A 4 34.17 15.04 1.36
CA LEU A 4 32.90 15.29 2.05
C LEU A 4 32.97 16.42 3.08
N LYS A 5 34.15 16.77 3.62
CA LYS A 5 34.25 17.79 4.68
C LYS A 5 34.06 19.23 4.18
N ASP A 6 34.32 19.49 2.90
CA ASP A 6 34.25 20.84 2.31
C ASP A 6 32.87 21.18 1.71
N SER A 7 31.92 20.25 1.75
CA SER A 7 30.58 20.47 1.22
C SER A 7 29.67 21.19 2.22
N PRO A 8 28.86 22.18 1.78
CA PRO A 8 27.84 22.82 2.62
C PRO A 8 26.94 21.80 3.34
N GLN A 9 26.54 22.10 4.58
CA GLN A 9 25.84 21.15 5.45
C GLN A 9 24.56 20.56 4.82
N TYR A 10 23.84 21.35 4.01
CA TYR A 10 22.66 20.87 3.30
C TYR A 10 23.01 19.79 2.25
N ILE A 11 24.16 19.88 1.57
CA ILE A 11 24.64 18.85 0.62
C ILE A 11 25.04 17.58 1.37
N ARG A 12 25.69 17.69 2.54
CA ARG A 12 25.99 16.52 3.39
C ARG A 12 24.72 15.82 3.87
N ASN A 13 23.68 16.59 4.20
CA ASN A 13 22.39 16.07 4.63
C ASN A 13 21.60 15.40 3.48
N LEU A 14 21.92 15.70 2.21
CA LEU A 14 21.35 15.03 1.03
C LEU A 14 22.00 13.68 0.72
N LEU A 15 23.22 13.44 1.21
CA LEU A 15 24.02 12.23 0.94
C LEU A 15 23.97 11.19 2.07
N LEU A 16 23.26 11.48 3.17
CA LEU A 16 23.05 10.55 4.28
C LEU A 16 21.83 9.65 4.01
N PRO A 17 21.92 8.32 4.25
CA PRO A 17 20.77 7.42 4.12
C PRO A 17 19.65 7.82 5.09
N ARG A 18 18.50 8.25 4.56
CA ARG A 18 17.29 8.48 5.37
C ARG A 18 16.57 7.15 5.58
N THR A 19 16.37 6.76 6.84
CA THR A 19 15.83 5.44 7.21
C THR A 19 14.31 5.35 7.16
N LYS A 20 13.58 6.46 7.00
CA LYS A 20 12.13 6.45 6.79
C LYS A 20 11.65 7.72 6.10
N SER A 21 11.24 7.62 4.84
CA SER A 21 10.47 8.69 4.19
C SER A 21 9.07 8.74 4.82
N PRO A 22 8.49 9.92 5.10
CA PRO A 22 7.10 10.02 5.53
C PRO A 22 6.19 9.28 4.52
N ALA A 23 5.46 8.27 5.00
CA ALA A 23 4.60 7.45 4.18
C ALA A 23 3.21 8.11 4.08
N GLY A 24 2.97 8.86 3.01
CA GLY A 24 1.64 9.33 2.64
C GLY A 24 0.87 8.30 1.81
N ARG A 25 -0.46 8.32 1.88
CA ARG A 25 -1.31 7.60 0.92
C ARG A 25 -1.08 8.24 -0.46
N ARG A 26 -0.72 7.43 -1.46
CA ARG A 26 -0.50 7.90 -2.83
C ARG A 26 -1.82 7.83 -3.58
N VAL A 27 -2.27 8.95 -4.11
CA VAL A 27 -3.46 9.02 -4.98
C VAL A 27 -2.94 9.16 -6.41
N TRP A 28 -3.48 8.33 -7.31
CA TRP A 28 -3.19 8.32 -8.75
C TRP A 28 -1.77 7.84 -9.13
N SER A 29 -1.67 7.21 -10.30
CA SER A 29 -0.41 6.81 -10.93
C SER A 29 -0.52 7.05 -12.42
N ILE A 30 0.57 7.45 -13.04
CA ILE A 30 0.64 7.75 -14.48
C ILE A 30 0.91 6.45 -15.23
N ASP A 31 0.21 6.25 -16.33
CA ASP A 31 0.32 5.08 -17.19
C ASP A 31 1.71 4.96 -17.87
N LEU A 32 2.21 3.72 -17.97
CA LEU A 32 3.52 3.45 -18.57
C LEU A 32 3.47 3.63 -20.09
N GLU A 33 2.52 2.99 -20.76
CA GLU A 33 2.56 2.78 -22.21
C GLU A 33 2.15 4.01 -23.00
N THR A 34 1.13 4.72 -22.53
CA THR A 34 0.53 5.87 -23.22
C THR A 34 1.15 7.21 -22.83
N VAL A 35 1.85 7.29 -21.69
CA VAL A 35 2.42 8.54 -21.19
C VAL A 35 3.92 8.46 -21.02
N TRP A 36 4.42 7.55 -20.19
CA TRP A 36 5.86 7.50 -19.89
C TRP A 36 6.72 7.10 -21.08
N LEU A 37 6.32 6.08 -21.85
CA LEU A 37 7.12 5.64 -22.99
C LEU A 37 7.19 6.68 -24.11
N PRO A 38 6.08 7.32 -24.57
CA PRO A 38 6.17 8.41 -25.53
C PRO A 38 7.01 9.58 -25.02
N PHE A 39 6.84 9.96 -23.74
CA PHE A 39 7.64 11.01 -23.12
C PHE A 39 9.14 10.69 -23.15
N PHE A 40 9.53 9.50 -22.67
CA PHE A 40 10.94 9.11 -22.64
C PHE A 40 11.53 8.91 -24.04
N THR A 41 10.73 8.47 -25.00
CA THR A 41 11.14 8.39 -26.40
C THR A 41 11.42 9.78 -26.95
N ALA A 42 10.54 10.75 -26.67
CA ALA A 42 10.74 12.14 -27.08
C ALA A 42 11.98 12.77 -26.41
N THR A 43 12.15 12.63 -25.10
CA THR A 43 13.31 13.21 -24.38
C THR A 43 14.63 12.53 -24.77
N ASN A 44 14.63 11.24 -25.07
CA ASN A 44 15.81 10.58 -25.64
C ASN A 44 16.12 11.10 -27.05
N THR A 45 15.10 11.33 -27.87
CA THR A 45 15.27 11.85 -29.24
C THR A 45 15.87 13.27 -29.21
N MET A 46 15.46 14.08 -28.24
CA MET A 46 16.00 15.43 -28.03
C MET A 46 17.38 15.46 -27.36
N GLY A 47 17.85 14.32 -26.83
CA GLY A 47 19.12 14.21 -26.10
C GLY A 47 19.06 14.64 -24.63
N ASP A 48 17.87 14.93 -24.11
CA ASP A 48 17.65 15.32 -22.70
C ASP A 48 17.77 14.13 -21.74
N THR A 49 17.47 12.92 -22.24
CA THR A 49 17.67 11.67 -21.52
C THR A 49 18.51 10.69 -22.33
N ALA A 50 19.15 9.76 -21.62
CA ALA A 50 19.97 8.71 -22.21
C ALA A 50 19.48 7.32 -21.77
N ILE A 51 18.17 7.08 -21.87
CA ILE A 51 17.58 5.77 -21.53
C ILE A 51 18.01 4.74 -22.59
N PRO A 52 18.54 3.57 -22.21
CA PRO A 52 18.94 2.56 -23.19
C PRO A 52 17.80 2.14 -24.13
N ALA A 53 18.10 1.92 -25.41
CA ALA A 53 17.10 1.54 -26.41
C ALA A 53 16.42 0.20 -26.10
N ASP A 54 17.14 -0.75 -25.49
CA ASP A 54 16.56 -2.01 -25.01
C ASP A 54 15.53 -1.79 -23.89
N ALA A 55 15.70 -0.75 -23.06
CA ALA A 55 14.75 -0.39 -22.01
C ALA A 55 13.48 0.22 -22.61
N LEU A 56 13.60 1.06 -23.64
CA LEU A 56 12.44 1.60 -24.35
C LEU A 56 11.70 0.54 -25.16
N GLY A 57 12.43 -0.36 -25.82
CA GLY A 57 11.84 -1.45 -26.64
C GLY A 57 11.28 -2.62 -25.83
N SER A 58 11.83 -2.88 -24.63
CA SER A 58 11.31 -3.87 -23.68
C SER A 58 11.20 -3.25 -22.27
N PRO A 59 10.14 -2.44 -22.04
CA PRO A 59 9.97 -1.66 -20.83
C PRO A 59 9.49 -2.51 -19.65
N ILE A 60 8.80 -3.63 -19.91
CA ILE A 60 8.39 -4.62 -18.92
C ILE A 60 9.20 -5.89 -19.15
N ARG A 61 9.89 -6.36 -18.10
CA ARG A 61 10.81 -7.50 -18.15
C ARG A 61 10.51 -8.48 -17.03
N LEU A 62 10.89 -9.73 -17.22
CA LEU A 62 10.88 -10.69 -16.12
C LEU A 62 11.84 -10.23 -15.01
N ALA A 63 11.39 -10.38 -13.77
CA ALA A 63 12.24 -10.25 -12.62
C ALA A 63 13.06 -11.54 -12.45
N TYR A 64 14.33 -11.38 -12.14
CA TYR A 64 15.25 -12.48 -11.88
C TYR A 64 15.81 -12.34 -10.46
N ASP A 65 16.05 -13.47 -9.82
CA ASP A 65 16.76 -13.53 -8.55
C ASP A 65 18.28 -13.46 -8.78
N LYS A 66 19.06 -13.38 -7.68
CA LYS A 66 20.52 -13.19 -7.74
C LYS A 66 21.25 -14.35 -8.41
N ASP A 67 20.64 -15.53 -8.39
CA ASP A 67 21.11 -16.76 -9.03
C ASP A 67 20.73 -16.84 -10.52
N GLY A 68 20.02 -15.84 -11.05
CA GLY A 68 19.61 -15.78 -12.45
C GLY A 68 18.33 -16.57 -12.76
N SER A 69 17.67 -17.15 -11.76
CA SER A 69 16.37 -17.82 -11.94
C SER A 69 15.25 -16.78 -12.10
N VAL A 70 14.18 -17.14 -12.83
CA VAL A 70 12.99 -16.27 -12.96
C VAL A 70 12.29 -16.23 -11.60
N ARG A 71 11.99 -15.02 -11.13
CA ARG A 71 11.33 -14.82 -9.85
C ARG A 71 9.84 -15.10 -9.96
N PHE A 72 9.31 -15.91 -9.05
CA PHE A 72 7.88 -16.20 -8.93
C PHE A 72 7.24 -15.53 -7.71
N SER A 73 5.96 -15.21 -7.81
CA SER A 73 5.14 -14.74 -6.69
C SER A 73 4.83 -15.89 -5.72
N LYS A 74 4.31 -15.57 -4.52
CA LYS A 74 3.80 -16.57 -3.57
C LYS A 74 2.70 -17.47 -4.16
N THR A 75 2.03 -17.00 -5.21
CA THR A 75 0.97 -17.71 -5.94
C THR A 75 1.48 -18.46 -7.17
N GLY A 76 2.80 -18.54 -7.37
CA GLY A 76 3.41 -19.31 -8.47
C GLY A 76 3.37 -18.63 -9.84
N ARG A 77 3.10 -17.32 -9.92
CA ARG A 77 3.12 -16.56 -11.19
C ARG A 77 4.47 -15.87 -11.40
N PRO A 78 5.03 -15.85 -12.62
CA PRO A 78 6.24 -15.08 -12.91
C PRO A 78 6.05 -13.60 -12.59
N VAL A 79 7.04 -13.00 -11.93
CA VAL A 79 7.02 -11.58 -11.58
C VAL A 79 7.59 -10.78 -12.74
N SER A 80 6.84 -9.81 -13.26
CA SER A 80 7.34 -8.81 -14.19
C SER A 80 7.69 -7.51 -13.44
N ARG A 81 8.65 -6.75 -13.99
CA ARG A 81 9.08 -5.46 -13.47
C ARG A 81 9.40 -4.51 -14.61
N VAL A 82 9.25 -3.21 -14.34
CA VAL A 82 9.71 -2.18 -15.28
C VAL A 82 11.23 -2.20 -15.37
N ALA A 83 11.78 -1.96 -16.56
CA ALA A 83 13.21 -1.84 -16.78
C ALA A 83 13.81 -0.79 -15.83
N LYS A 84 14.94 -1.13 -15.19
CA LYS A 84 15.55 -0.29 -14.14
C LYS A 84 15.79 1.16 -14.59
N PRO A 85 16.32 1.43 -15.81
CA PRO A 85 16.52 2.81 -16.27
C PRO A 85 15.23 3.62 -16.30
N ILE A 86 14.13 3.05 -16.82
CA ILE A 86 12.82 3.71 -16.85
C ILE A 86 12.30 3.93 -15.42
N SER A 87 12.38 2.91 -14.57
CA SER A 87 11.94 3.02 -13.17
C SER A 87 12.67 4.13 -12.41
N ASP A 88 13.96 4.31 -12.68
CA ASP A 88 14.78 5.34 -12.05
C ASP A 88 14.42 6.74 -12.55
N SER A 89 14.27 6.91 -13.87
CA SER A 89 13.83 8.17 -14.46
C SER A 89 12.44 8.59 -13.97
N VAL A 90 11.48 7.66 -13.90
CA VAL A 90 10.14 7.92 -13.33
C VAL A 90 10.25 8.34 -11.86
N THR A 91 11.11 7.68 -11.09
CA THR A 91 11.32 8.01 -9.67
C THR A 91 11.88 9.42 -9.50
N LEU A 92 12.89 9.77 -10.30
CA LEU A 92 13.50 11.11 -10.30
C LEU A 92 12.47 12.19 -10.66
N ILE A 93 11.73 12.00 -11.76
CA ILE A 93 10.71 12.97 -12.21
C ILE A 93 9.63 13.14 -11.15
N ARG A 94 9.18 12.05 -10.52
CA ARG A 94 8.21 12.10 -9.42
C ARG A 94 8.76 12.88 -8.23
N GLN A 95 10.01 12.66 -7.84
CA GLN A 95 10.64 13.40 -6.75
C GLN A 95 10.70 14.90 -7.04
N ASN A 96 11.11 15.27 -8.26
CA ASN A 96 11.15 16.67 -8.68
C ASN A 96 9.76 17.31 -8.73
N PHE A 97 8.76 16.60 -9.26
CA PHE A 97 7.38 17.07 -9.28
C PHE A 97 6.83 17.30 -7.86
N VAL A 98 7.04 16.34 -6.95
CA VAL A 98 6.65 16.48 -5.54
C VAL A 98 7.37 17.64 -4.86
N ALA A 99 8.66 17.82 -5.12
CA ALA A 99 9.43 18.94 -4.59
C ALA A 99 8.85 20.29 -5.04
N ASN A 100 8.50 20.42 -6.32
CA ASN A 100 7.88 21.64 -6.85
C ASN A 100 6.50 21.92 -6.20
N LEU A 101 5.69 20.88 -5.99
CA LEU A 101 4.41 21.03 -5.27
C LEU A 101 4.61 21.46 -3.82
N GLN A 102 5.58 20.87 -3.12
CA GLN A 102 5.91 21.21 -1.74
C GLN A 102 6.42 22.64 -1.63
N GLN A 103 7.32 23.05 -2.53
CA GLN A 103 7.85 24.40 -2.57
C GLN A 103 6.74 25.42 -2.81
N TYR A 104 5.84 25.17 -3.77
CA TYR A 104 4.69 26.05 -4.00
C TYR A 104 3.79 26.14 -2.76
N ALA A 105 3.46 25.01 -2.14
CA ALA A 105 2.64 24.99 -0.93
C ALA A 105 3.30 25.75 0.23
N GLU A 106 4.61 25.58 0.43
CA GLU A 106 5.38 26.30 1.44
C GLU A 106 5.39 27.81 1.15
N GLN A 107 5.66 28.20 -0.10
CA GLN A 107 5.64 29.61 -0.52
C GLN A 107 4.28 30.26 -0.22
N VAL A 108 3.17 29.61 -0.56
CA VAL A 108 1.83 30.13 -0.27
C VAL A 108 1.59 30.19 1.24
N ALA A 109 2.02 29.19 1.98
CA ALA A 109 1.87 29.17 3.44
C ALA A 109 2.68 30.29 4.12
N THR A 110 3.81 30.69 3.56
CA THR A 110 4.64 31.78 4.10
C THR A 110 4.19 33.16 3.63
N GLU A 111 3.97 33.35 2.33
CA GLU A 111 3.64 34.65 1.74
C GLU A 111 2.17 35.06 1.96
N ARG A 112 1.27 34.07 2.09
CA ARG A 112 -0.17 34.27 2.30
C ARG A 112 -0.68 33.52 3.54
N ALA A 113 0.08 33.61 4.63
CA ALA A 113 -0.17 32.85 5.86
C ALA A 113 -1.60 32.99 6.40
N GLU A 114 -2.17 34.19 6.40
CA GLU A 114 -3.53 34.44 6.92
C GLU A 114 -4.61 33.74 6.10
N ASP A 115 -4.53 33.84 4.78
CA ASP A 115 -5.51 33.23 3.88
C ASP A 115 -5.36 31.71 3.86
N TYR A 116 -4.13 31.22 3.92
CA TYR A 116 -3.84 29.79 4.08
C TYR A 116 -4.47 29.25 5.38
N ALA A 117 -4.33 29.97 6.50
CA ALA A 117 -4.95 29.60 7.77
C ALA A 117 -6.48 29.65 7.74
N LYS A 118 -7.09 30.64 7.06
CA LYS A 118 -8.55 30.68 6.84
C LYS A 118 -9.02 29.45 6.07
N GLN A 119 -8.32 29.09 5.00
CA GLN A 119 -8.65 27.92 4.19
C GLN A 119 -8.59 26.62 5.01
N ILE A 120 -7.55 26.46 5.84
CA ILE A 120 -7.44 25.29 6.74
C ILE A 120 -8.62 25.24 7.72
N LYS A 121 -8.99 26.37 8.34
CA LYS A 121 -10.11 26.41 9.28
C LYS A 121 -11.43 26.07 8.61
N GLN A 122 -11.71 26.65 7.46
CA GLN A 122 -12.92 26.38 6.68
C GLN A 122 -13.00 24.90 6.28
N ALA A 123 -11.92 24.34 5.74
CA ALA A 123 -11.84 22.93 5.38
C ALA A 123 -12.03 22.03 6.61
N GLY A 124 -11.43 22.38 7.75
CA GLY A 124 -11.61 21.65 9.00
C GLY A 124 -13.06 21.66 9.50
N ILE A 125 -13.75 22.80 9.43
CA ILE A 125 -15.17 22.89 9.80
C ILE A 125 -16.02 22.03 8.86
N ALA A 126 -15.79 22.11 7.55
CA ALA A 126 -16.52 21.33 6.56
C ALA A 126 -16.26 19.81 6.65
N GLY A 127 -15.05 19.41 7.06
CA GLY A 127 -14.67 17.99 7.19
C GLY A 127 -15.20 17.30 8.44
N LYS A 128 -15.42 18.03 9.54
CA LYS A 128 -15.94 17.47 10.82
C LYS A 128 -17.23 16.64 10.67
N PRO A 129 -18.30 17.11 10.01
CA PRO A 129 -19.53 16.32 9.88
C PRO A 129 -19.31 15.03 9.09
N ILE A 130 -18.47 15.04 8.07
CA ILE A 130 -18.13 13.85 7.26
C ILE A 130 -17.42 12.83 8.15
N ILE A 131 -16.40 13.25 8.89
CA ILE A 131 -15.66 12.36 9.80
C ILE A 131 -16.57 11.78 10.88
N ALA A 132 -17.49 12.58 11.43
CA ALA A 132 -18.44 12.11 12.45
C ALA A 132 -19.41 11.06 11.90
N HIS A 133 -19.97 11.31 10.71
CA HIS A 133 -20.82 10.36 10.02
C HIS A 133 -20.08 9.04 9.71
N ASP A 134 -18.91 9.13 9.08
CA ASP A 134 -18.13 7.95 8.68
C ASP A 134 -17.70 7.11 9.89
N ARG A 135 -17.42 7.76 11.02
CA ARG A 135 -17.12 7.06 12.27
C ARG A 135 -18.33 6.31 12.81
N ALA A 136 -19.51 6.93 12.79
CA ALA A 136 -20.74 6.29 13.24
C ALA A 136 -21.10 5.07 12.35
N GLU A 137 -20.93 5.18 11.03
CA GLU A 137 -21.15 4.06 10.10
C GLU A 137 -20.12 2.94 10.29
N LEU A 138 -18.87 3.28 10.57
CA LEU A 138 -17.84 2.28 10.91
C LEU A 138 -18.20 1.54 12.20
N ASP A 139 -18.61 2.26 13.25
CA ASP A 139 -18.98 1.66 14.53
C ASP A 139 -20.19 0.70 14.37
N LYS A 140 -21.19 1.07 13.55
CA LYS A 140 -22.31 0.18 13.19
C LYS A 140 -21.85 -1.07 12.44
N ALA A 141 -20.97 -0.91 11.45
CA ALA A 141 -20.46 -2.04 10.68
C ALA A 141 -19.67 -3.03 11.54
N VAL A 142 -18.87 -2.52 12.50
CA VAL A 142 -18.14 -3.36 13.46
C VAL A 142 -19.09 -4.10 14.41
N GLN A 143 -20.16 -3.45 14.89
CA GLN A 143 -21.16 -4.10 15.72
C GLN A 143 -21.86 -5.25 14.99
N LEU A 144 -22.29 -5.03 13.74
CA LEU A 144 -22.90 -6.07 12.92
C LEU A 144 -21.94 -7.25 12.69
N GLN A 145 -20.66 -7.00 12.41
CA GLN A 145 -19.66 -8.07 12.27
C GLN A 145 -19.45 -8.85 13.57
N LEU A 146 -19.48 -8.18 14.72
CA LEU A 146 -19.35 -8.84 16.02
C LEU A 146 -20.57 -9.72 16.32
N GLU A 147 -21.77 -9.22 16.04
CA GLU A 147 -23.02 -9.97 16.21
C GLU A 147 -23.09 -11.20 15.30
N GLU A 148 -22.68 -11.06 14.04
CA GLU A 148 -22.58 -12.19 13.10
C GLU A 148 -21.58 -13.24 13.58
N ALA A 149 -20.39 -12.82 14.02
CA ALA A 149 -19.37 -13.74 14.54
C ALA A 149 -19.82 -14.47 15.81
N ILE A 150 -20.55 -13.80 16.72
CA ILE A 150 -21.11 -14.44 17.92
C ILE A 150 -22.19 -15.45 17.53
N ARG A 151 -23.06 -15.11 16.57
CA ARG A 151 -24.10 -16.02 16.09
C ARG A 151 -23.49 -17.25 15.41
N GLU A 152 -22.47 -17.07 14.60
CA GLU A 152 -21.74 -18.18 13.97
C GLU A 152 -21.05 -19.07 15.01
N ALA A 153 -20.35 -18.48 15.98
CA ALA A 153 -19.72 -19.24 17.07
C ALA A 153 -20.75 -19.99 17.94
N GLN A 154 -21.92 -19.40 18.20
CA GLN A 154 -23.01 -20.07 18.92
C GLN A 154 -23.62 -21.21 18.10
N ALA A 155 -23.84 -21.02 16.80
CA ALA A 155 -24.35 -22.06 15.91
C ALA A 155 -23.36 -23.22 15.78
N GLU A 156 -22.05 -22.94 15.69
CA GLU A 156 -21.00 -23.96 15.70
C GLU A 156 -20.93 -24.70 17.04
N ALA A 157 -21.00 -23.98 18.16
CA ALA A 157 -20.99 -24.59 19.49
C ALA A 157 -22.24 -25.46 19.74
N GLN A 158 -23.41 -25.02 19.29
CA GLN A 158 -24.65 -25.79 19.37
C GLN A 158 -24.57 -27.03 18.46
N ALA A 159 -24.09 -26.89 17.23
CA ALA A 159 -23.90 -28.02 16.32
C ALA A 159 -22.84 -29.02 16.83
N GLU A 160 -21.80 -28.56 17.53
CA GLU A 160 -20.86 -29.46 18.22
C GLU A 160 -21.47 -30.14 19.44
N ALA A 161 -22.31 -29.44 20.21
CA ALA A 161 -23.02 -30.00 21.35
C ALA A 161 -24.02 -31.08 20.90
N ASP A 162 -24.80 -30.81 19.86
CA ASP A 162 -25.76 -31.75 19.27
C ASP A 162 -25.03 -33.00 18.73
N LYS A 163 -23.91 -32.82 18.02
CA LYS A 163 -23.07 -33.95 17.57
C LYS A 163 -22.46 -34.77 18.71
N LYS A 164 -22.20 -34.17 19.88
CA LYS A 164 -21.72 -34.89 21.07
C LYS A 164 -22.85 -35.63 21.78
N ALA A 165 -24.05 -35.05 21.83
CA ALA A 165 -25.24 -35.69 22.39
C ALA A 165 -25.65 -36.93 21.56
N GLU A 166 -25.65 -36.80 20.22
CA GLU A 166 -25.94 -37.93 19.31
C GLU A 166 -24.92 -39.07 19.44
N LYS A 167 -23.66 -38.74 19.73
CA LYS A 167 -22.61 -39.75 20.02
C LYS A 167 -22.74 -40.40 21.39
N ALA A 168 -23.31 -39.73 22.38
CA ALA A 168 -23.52 -40.26 23.73
C ALA A 168 -24.77 -41.17 23.80
N GLU A 169 -25.82 -40.81 23.05
CA GLU A 169 -27.07 -41.58 22.99
C GLU A 169 -26.93 -42.91 22.23
N GLN A 170 -25.91 -43.05 21.37
CA GLN A 170 -25.55 -44.34 20.76
C GLN A 170 -24.72 -45.26 21.68
N THR A 171 -24.31 -44.81 22.87
CA THR A 171 -23.46 -45.58 23.81
C THR A 171 -24.17 -46.19 25.03
N GLU A 172 -25.43 -45.85 25.31
CA GLU A 172 -26.25 -46.53 26.33
C GLU A 172 -27.61 -46.90 25.72
N PRO A 173 -27.95 -48.20 25.57
CA PRO A 173 -28.09 -49.10 26.72
C PRO A 173 -27.69 -50.58 26.46
N GLU A 174 -26.74 -51.12 27.21
CA GLU A 174 -26.65 -52.57 27.51
C GLU A 174 -26.16 -52.77 28.96
N LYS A 175 -26.94 -52.36 29.95
CA LYS A 175 -26.85 -52.91 31.30
C LYS A 175 -28.22 -52.93 31.95
N GLU A 176 -28.90 -54.06 31.80
CA GLU A 176 -29.61 -54.81 32.85
C GLU A 176 -30.63 -55.74 32.21
N LEU A 177 -30.31 -57.05 32.20
CA LEU A 177 -31.25 -58.16 32.42
C LEU A 177 -30.47 -59.48 32.34
N VAL A 178 -29.82 -59.87 33.43
CA VAL A 178 -29.60 -61.30 33.75
C VAL A 178 -29.81 -61.49 35.25
N GLU A 179 -31.07 -61.56 35.66
CA GLU A 179 -31.50 -62.42 36.76
C GLU A 179 -32.63 -63.31 36.22
N ALA A 180 -32.30 -64.58 35.98
CA ALA A 180 -33.17 -65.76 36.15
C ALA A 180 -32.56 -66.98 35.44
N GLN A 181 -31.84 -67.82 36.18
CA GLN A 181 -32.07 -69.27 36.37
C GLN A 181 -30.84 -69.96 36.96
#